data_AF-A0A0E0LDE3-F1
#
_entry.id   AF-A0A0E0LDE3-F1
#
_cell.length_a   1.000
_cell.length_b   1.000
_cell.length_c   1.000
_cell.angle_alpha   90.00
_cell.angle_beta   90.00
_cell.angle_gamma   90.00
#
_symmetry.space_group_name_H-M   'P 1'
#
loop_
_entity.id
_entity.type
_entity.pdbx_description
1 polymer ?
#
loop_
_entity_poly.entity_id
_entity_poly.type
_entity_poly.pdbx_seq_one_letter_code
_entity_poly.pdbx_strand_id
1 'polypeptide(L)'
;MQAWFSGTGPSSSSSSAAASQPSLLAEWNSYAAARSAEEEDGGGGGFGIDIEAAVRSANDRVSGTFGVVSKGVLGLPGSFKSTTSSVPSSKSLVYFGLFLASGIFLVFIAFTIFLPVMVIMPQKFAICFTAGCAFIIGSFFALKGPKNQLYHMISKERLPFTMGFVGSMAATIYVSMVLHSYILSVFFSCLQNLTGILGGAARLPYPGTDELIKTAKYIATPGKGILAADESTGTIGKRLASINVENVEPNRQALRELLFTAPGAFQYLSGVILFEETLYQSTAAGTPFVDVLKAGGVVPGIKVDKGTVDIAGTNGETTTQGLDSLGARCAKYYEAGARFAKWRAVLKIGAAGEPSELAVKQNAEGLARYALICQENGLVPIVEPEILTDGAHDIKTCAAVTERVLAAVYKSLNDHKVLLEGTLLKPNMVTPGSDSPKVGAEVIGEYTVAALRRTVPPAVPGIVFLSGGQSEEEASQNLNAMNKLEVLKPWTLTFSFGRALQQSTIKKWAGKKENVAAAQAAFLARCKANSEATLGKYGGATGDAATSESLYVKGYTY
;
A
#
# COMPACT_ATOMS: atom_id res chain seq x y z
N MET A 1 -14.85 51.40 -13.84
CA MET A 1 -15.61 52.18 -14.85
C MET A 1 -15.55 51.43 -16.16
N GLN A 2 -16.63 51.51 -16.92
CA GLN A 2 -17.08 50.67 -18.02
C GLN A 2 -16.14 50.48 -19.21
N ALA A 3 -16.50 49.46 -20.00
CA ALA A 3 -16.31 49.32 -21.44
C ALA A 3 -15.12 48.48 -21.93
N TRP A 4 -15.35 47.17 -22.04
CA TRP A 4 -14.74 46.38 -23.12
C TRP A 4 -15.70 45.30 -23.66
N PHE A 5 -16.95 45.70 -23.91
CA PHE A 5 -17.89 44.93 -24.72
C PHE A 5 -17.96 45.53 -26.13
N SER A 6 -17.61 44.73 -27.14
CA SER A 6 -18.34 44.51 -28.40
C SER A 6 -17.39 44.20 -29.56
N GLY A 7 -17.60 43.05 -30.17
CA GLY A 7 -16.97 42.63 -31.42
C GLY A 7 -17.86 41.59 -32.09
N THR A 8 -18.63 42.04 -33.07
CA THR A 8 -19.64 41.31 -33.85
C THR A 8 -19.06 40.67 -35.11
N GLY A 9 -19.26 39.35 -35.29
CA GLY A 9 -19.46 38.60 -36.56
C GLY A 9 -18.36 38.59 -37.66
N PRO A 10 -18.39 37.67 -38.67
CA PRO A 10 -19.57 37.00 -39.22
C PRO A 10 -19.48 35.46 -39.41
N SER A 11 -20.65 34.91 -39.74
CA SER A 11 -21.10 33.52 -39.90
C SER A 11 -20.57 32.75 -41.13
N SER A 12 -20.41 31.43 -41.00
CA SER A 12 -20.84 30.45 -42.02
C SER A 12 -21.22 29.11 -41.39
N SER A 13 -22.15 28.43 -42.03
CA SER A 13 -23.19 27.54 -41.51
C SER A 13 -22.83 26.06 -41.40
N SER A 14 -23.27 25.38 -40.33
CA SER A 14 -23.84 24.03 -40.43
C SER A 14 -24.77 23.73 -39.25
N SER A 15 -25.96 23.26 -39.56
CA SER A 15 -27.09 23.00 -38.66
C SER A 15 -27.02 21.60 -38.05
N SER A 16 -27.10 21.49 -36.72
CA SER A 16 -27.70 20.33 -36.03
C SER A 16 -28.23 20.74 -34.66
N ALA A 17 -29.44 20.28 -34.32
CA ALA A 17 -30.25 20.71 -33.20
C ALA A 17 -29.64 20.36 -31.84
N ALA A 18 -29.50 21.35 -30.95
CA ALA A 18 -29.13 21.17 -29.55
C ALA A 18 -30.33 21.50 -28.65
N ALA A 19 -30.77 20.53 -27.86
CA ALA A 19 -31.76 20.71 -26.80
C ALA A 19 -31.20 21.66 -25.72
N SER A 20 -31.98 22.68 -25.35
CA SER A 20 -31.64 23.67 -24.33
C SER A 20 -31.62 23.03 -22.93
N GLN A 21 -30.46 23.06 -22.26
CA GLN A 21 -30.36 22.76 -20.83
C GLN A 21 -31.04 23.89 -20.01
N PRO A 22 -31.84 23.58 -18.97
CA PRO A 22 -32.44 24.60 -18.13
C PRO A 22 -31.38 25.36 -17.33
N SER A 23 -31.55 26.66 -17.16
CA SER A 23 -30.60 27.49 -16.40
C SER A 23 -30.71 27.20 -14.90
N LEU A 24 -29.58 27.31 -14.18
CA LEU A 24 -29.48 27.15 -12.72
C LEU A 24 -30.50 28.01 -11.94
N LEU A 25 -30.97 29.11 -12.54
CA LEU A 25 -32.01 29.98 -11.99
C LEU A 25 -33.40 29.32 -11.98
N ALA A 26 -33.71 28.48 -12.97
CA ALA A 26 -34.97 27.72 -13.01
C ALA A 26 -34.98 26.59 -11.98
N GLU A 27 -33.83 25.94 -11.74
CA GLU A 27 -33.68 24.91 -10.70
C GLU A 27 -33.69 25.52 -9.28
N TRP A 28 -33.13 26.72 -9.10
CA TRP A 28 -33.20 27.41 -7.81
C TRP A 28 -34.63 27.82 -7.45
N ASN A 29 -35.40 28.30 -8.43
CA ASN A 29 -36.78 28.73 -8.20
C ASN A 29 -37.73 27.55 -7.93
N SER A 30 -37.50 26.38 -8.53
CA SER A 30 -38.27 25.17 -8.20
C SER A 30 -37.94 24.63 -6.80
N TYR A 31 -36.67 24.74 -6.38
CA TYR A 31 -36.25 24.39 -5.02
C TYR A 31 -36.83 25.33 -3.95
N ALA A 32 -36.87 26.64 -4.23
CA ALA A 32 -37.47 27.62 -3.33
C ALA A 32 -38.99 27.43 -3.18
N ALA A 33 -39.70 27.11 -4.28
CA ALA A 33 -41.14 26.85 -4.26
C ALA A 33 -41.50 25.56 -3.50
N ALA A 34 -40.65 24.52 -3.56
CA ALA A 34 -40.84 23.28 -2.80
C ALA A 34 -40.71 23.51 -1.28
N ARG A 35 -39.85 24.45 -0.88
CA ARG A 35 -39.62 24.77 0.54
C ARG A 35 -40.77 25.56 1.17
N SER A 36 -41.48 26.37 0.38
CA SER A 36 -42.68 27.11 0.81
C SER A 36 -43.89 26.20 1.04
N ALA A 37 -43.91 25.00 0.44
CA ALA A 37 -44.98 24.01 0.63
C ALA A 37 -44.75 23.11 1.86
N GLU A 38 -43.55 23.08 2.43
CA GLU A 38 -43.25 22.31 3.65
C GLU A 38 -43.52 23.09 4.97
N GLU A 39 -43.77 24.39 4.90
CA GLU A 39 -44.04 25.23 6.08
C GLU A 39 -45.53 25.36 6.46
N GLU A 40 -46.47 24.79 5.68
CA GLU A 40 -47.91 24.88 5.95
C GLU A 40 -48.55 23.67 6.66
N ASP A 41 -47.84 22.56 6.90
CA ASP A 41 -48.44 21.36 7.57
C ASP A 41 -48.21 21.33 9.10
N GLY A 42 -48.03 22.52 9.70
CA GLY A 42 -47.80 22.71 11.13
C GLY A 42 -49.02 23.26 11.86
N GLY A 43 -50.13 22.52 11.95
CA GLY A 43 -51.27 22.96 12.76
C GLY A 43 -52.41 21.97 12.94
N GLY A 44 -52.43 21.25 14.07
CA GLY A 44 -53.63 20.54 14.56
C GLY A 44 -53.30 19.25 15.31
N GLY A 45 -53.74 19.15 16.56
CA GLY A 45 -53.28 18.13 17.52
C GLY A 45 -53.86 16.72 17.37
N GLY A 46 -53.14 15.74 17.94
CA GLY A 46 -53.59 14.36 18.10
C GLY A 46 -52.41 13.39 18.24
N PHE A 47 -52.10 12.94 19.46
CA PHE A 47 -51.07 11.92 19.70
C PHE A 47 -51.53 10.55 19.19
N GLY A 48 -50.90 10.07 18.11
CA GLY A 48 -50.97 8.69 17.64
C GLY A 48 -49.84 8.41 16.66
N ILE A 49 -48.74 7.80 17.14
CA ILE A 49 -47.63 7.40 16.27
C ILE A 49 -47.98 6.04 15.66
N ASP A 50 -48.33 6.02 14.37
CA ASP A 50 -48.47 4.79 13.60
C ASP A 50 -47.07 4.30 13.15
N ILE A 51 -46.51 3.41 13.98
CA ILE A 51 -45.17 2.84 13.81
C ILE A 51 -45.06 2.05 12.49
N GLU A 52 -46.17 1.50 11.98
CA GLU A 52 -46.15 0.70 10.75
C GLU A 52 -45.99 1.56 9.50
N ALA A 53 -46.59 2.76 9.50
CA ALA A 53 -46.44 3.75 8.43
C ALA A 53 -45.01 4.33 8.39
N ALA A 54 -44.42 4.59 9.56
CA ALA A 54 -43.04 5.10 9.67
C ALA A 54 -41.99 4.10 9.16
N VAL A 55 -42.18 2.80 9.45
CA VAL A 55 -41.28 1.72 9.00
C VAL A 55 -41.40 1.47 7.50
N ARG A 56 -42.61 1.54 6.93
CA ARG A 56 -42.81 1.44 5.47
C ARG A 56 -42.18 2.63 4.73
N SER A 57 -42.37 3.85 5.23
CA SER A 57 -41.78 5.07 4.66
C SER A 57 -40.24 5.05 4.65
N ALA A 58 -39.61 4.54 5.72
CA ALA A 58 -38.17 4.37 5.79
C ALA A 58 -37.67 3.28 4.81
N ASN A 59 -38.39 2.17 4.70
CA ASN A 59 -38.05 1.08 3.78
C ASN A 59 -38.19 1.48 2.30
N ASP A 60 -39.20 2.30 1.98
CA ASP A 60 -39.45 2.78 0.62
C ASP A 60 -38.46 3.87 0.21
N ARG A 61 -38.05 4.75 1.14
CA ARG A 61 -36.97 5.74 0.89
C ARG A 61 -35.63 5.05 0.62
N VAL A 62 -35.26 4.04 1.41
CA VAL A 62 -34.01 3.29 1.22
C VAL A 62 -34.03 2.45 -0.06
N SER A 63 -35.17 1.82 -0.37
CA SER A 63 -35.33 1.02 -1.60
C SER A 63 -35.37 1.91 -2.86
N GLY A 64 -35.98 3.10 -2.78
CA GLY A 64 -36.03 4.08 -3.87
C GLY A 64 -34.65 4.64 -4.23
N THR A 65 -33.84 5.00 -3.22
CA THR A 65 -32.46 5.47 -3.46
C THR A 65 -31.57 4.35 -4.02
N PHE A 66 -31.74 3.09 -3.58
CA PHE A 66 -31.01 1.95 -4.14
C PHE A 66 -31.46 1.59 -5.57
N GLY A 67 -32.74 1.77 -5.90
CA GLY A 67 -33.28 1.54 -7.25
C GLY A 67 -32.73 2.50 -8.29
N VAL A 68 -32.51 3.76 -7.92
CA VAL A 68 -31.90 4.79 -8.79
C VAL A 68 -30.41 4.51 -9.02
N VAL A 69 -29.69 4.03 -8.00
CA VAL A 69 -28.28 3.62 -8.12
C VAL A 69 -28.12 2.33 -8.93
N SER A 70 -29.03 1.36 -8.76
CA SER A 70 -29.03 0.09 -9.50
C SER A 70 -29.31 0.28 -11.00
N LYS A 71 -30.26 1.16 -11.36
CA LYS A 71 -30.55 1.48 -12.77
C LYS A 71 -29.39 2.25 -13.45
N GLY A 72 -28.65 3.07 -12.71
CA GLY A 72 -27.45 3.74 -13.22
C GLY A 72 -26.27 2.79 -13.50
N VAL A 73 -26.20 1.64 -12.81
CA VAL A 73 -25.11 0.66 -12.92
C VAL A 73 -25.43 -0.47 -13.94
N LEU A 74 -26.70 -0.68 -14.29
CA LEU A 74 -27.14 -1.71 -15.25
C LEU A 74 -27.00 -1.30 -16.73
N GLY A 75 -26.55 -0.08 -17.04
CA GLY A 75 -26.39 0.44 -18.41
C GLY A 75 -25.02 0.17 -19.06
N LEU A 76 -24.10 -0.54 -18.40
CA LEU A 76 -22.77 -0.83 -18.92
C LEU A 76 -22.66 -2.28 -19.41
N PRO A 77 -22.36 -2.54 -20.71
CA PRO A 77 -22.23 -3.88 -21.23
C PRO A 77 -20.85 -4.46 -20.86
N GLY A 78 -20.83 -5.50 -20.02
CA GLY A 78 -19.60 -6.26 -19.73
C GLY A 78 -19.68 -7.15 -18.49
N SER A 79 -20.12 -8.40 -18.69
CA SER A 79 -19.83 -9.61 -17.88
C SER A 79 -19.60 -9.44 -16.37
N PHE A 80 -20.68 -9.53 -15.58
CA PHE A 80 -20.59 -9.89 -14.16
C PHE A 80 -20.93 -11.37 -13.97
N LYS A 81 -19.90 -12.22 -13.92
CA LYS A 81 -19.98 -13.47 -13.17
C LYS A 81 -18.67 -13.72 -12.45
N SER A 82 -18.80 -13.79 -11.12
CA SER A 82 -17.81 -14.23 -10.13
C SER A 82 -16.73 -13.23 -9.71
N THR A 83 -17.12 -12.33 -8.80
CA THR A 83 -16.18 -11.60 -7.94
C THR A 83 -16.73 -11.64 -6.52
N THR A 84 -16.20 -12.52 -5.67
CA THR A 84 -16.46 -12.50 -4.22
C THR A 84 -15.32 -11.79 -3.50
N SER A 85 -15.27 -10.47 -3.63
CA SER A 85 -14.72 -9.60 -2.59
C SER A 85 -15.90 -9.16 -1.71
N SER A 86 -15.82 -9.43 -0.41
CA SER A 86 -16.91 -9.34 0.56
C SER A 86 -17.43 -7.92 0.78
N VAL A 87 -18.21 -7.39 -0.17
CA VAL A 87 -19.12 -6.27 0.10
C VAL A 87 -20.27 -6.83 0.94
N PRO A 88 -20.52 -6.33 2.16
CA PRO A 88 -21.64 -6.79 2.98
C PRO A 88 -22.96 -6.58 2.21
N SER A 89 -23.79 -7.61 2.13
CA SER A 89 -25.10 -7.50 1.46
C SER A 89 -25.99 -6.50 2.23
N SER A 90 -26.95 -5.86 1.55
CA SER A 90 -27.88 -4.93 2.21
C SER A 90 -28.61 -5.56 3.40
N LYS A 91 -28.91 -6.86 3.33
CA LYS A 91 -29.49 -7.63 4.45
C LYS A 91 -28.52 -7.77 5.62
N SER A 92 -27.23 -7.99 5.35
CA SER A 92 -26.17 -8.08 6.36
C SER A 92 -25.99 -6.76 7.13
N LEU A 93 -26.07 -5.62 6.45
CA LEU A 93 -26.01 -4.30 7.07
C LEU A 93 -27.22 -4.02 7.97
N VAL A 94 -28.43 -4.40 7.54
CA VAL A 94 -29.65 -4.27 8.36
C VAL A 94 -29.56 -5.10 9.63
N TYR A 95 -29.15 -6.37 9.53
CA TYR A 95 -28.97 -7.23 10.70
C TYR A 95 -27.85 -6.75 11.63
N PHE A 96 -26.74 -6.25 11.07
CA PHE A 96 -25.69 -5.60 11.85
C PHE A 96 -26.24 -4.43 12.66
N GLY A 97 -26.97 -3.50 12.02
CA GLY A 97 -27.55 -2.33 12.69
C GLY A 97 -28.53 -2.72 13.80
N LEU A 98 -29.44 -3.66 13.53
CA LEU A 98 -30.42 -4.14 14.51
C LEU A 98 -29.74 -4.78 15.72
N PHE A 99 -28.83 -5.73 15.51
CA PHE A 99 -28.15 -6.40 16.63
C PHE A 99 -27.25 -5.47 17.42
N LEU A 100 -26.57 -4.53 16.76
CA LEU A 100 -25.75 -3.53 17.43
C LEU A 100 -26.60 -2.60 18.30
N ALA A 101 -27.71 -2.08 17.75
CA ALA A 101 -28.61 -1.20 18.48
C ALA A 101 -29.25 -1.91 19.69
N SER A 102 -29.75 -3.13 19.51
CA SER A 102 -30.27 -3.94 20.62
C SER A 102 -29.21 -4.23 21.67
N GLY A 103 -27.97 -4.53 21.26
CA GLY A 103 -26.85 -4.77 22.16
C GLY A 103 -26.48 -3.54 22.99
N ILE A 104 -26.34 -2.37 22.35
CA ILE A 104 -26.07 -1.09 23.04
C ILE A 104 -27.20 -0.75 24.01
N PHE A 105 -28.45 -0.93 23.59
CA PHE A 105 -29.62 -0.67 24.44
C PHE A 105 -29.65 -1.55 25.69
N LEU A 106 -29.35 -2.85 25.56
CA LEU A 106 -29.28 -3.76 26.69
C LEU A 106 -28.12 -3.42 27.64
N VAL A 107 -26.95 -3.08 27.10
CA VAL A 107 -25.83 -2.59 27.94
C VAL A 107 -26.20 -1.30 28.66
N PHE A 108 -26.86 -0.36 27.98
CA PHE A 108 -27.32 0.89 28.58
C PHE A 108 -28.29 0.64 29.74
N ILE A 109 -29.29 -0.23 29.56
CA ILE A 109 -30.23 -0.61 30.64
C ILE A 109 -29.49 -1.29 31.79
N ALA A 110 -28.54 -2.18 31.49
CA ALA A 110 -27.75 -2.86 32.51
C ALA A 110 -27.03 -1.85 33.42
N PHE A 111 -26.39 -0.83 32.84
CA PHE A 111 -25.67 0.19 33.62
C PHE A 111 -26.57 1.23 34.29
N THR A 112 -27.67 1.63 33.66
CA THR A 112 -28.52 2.72 34.18
C THR A 112 -29.56 2.24 35.20
N ILE A 113 -30.16 1.07 34.97
CA ILE A 113 -31.27 0.56 35.78
C ILE A 113 -30.80 -0.53 36.74
N PHE A 114 -30.01 -1.49 36.24
CA PHE A 114 -29.69 -2.69 37.03
C PHE A 114 -28.40 -2.59 37.85
N LEU A 115 -27.43 -1.76 37.46
CA LEU A 115 -26.22 -1.53 38.24
C LEU A 115 -26.53 -0.94 39.63
N PRO A 116 -27.39 0.07 39.79
CA PRO A 116 -27.74 0.61 41.11
C PRO A 116 -28.50 -0.39 42.00
N VAL A 117 -29.28 -1.29 41.39
CA VAL A 117 -30.13 -2.28 42.09
C VAL A 117 -29.43 -3.64 42.24
N MET A 118 -28.17 -3.74 41.81
CA MET A 118 -27.46 -5.02 41.70
C MET A 118 -27.25 -5.70 43.05
N VAL A 119 -27.13 -4.94 44.14
CA VAL A 119 -27.02 -5.48 45.51
C VAL A 119 -28.27 -6.28 45.90
N ILE A 120 -29.44 -5.95 45.32
CA ILE A 120 -30.72 -6.60 45.60
C ILE A 120 -30.99 -7.71 44.58
N MET A 121 -30.67 -7.49 43.29
CA MET A 121 -30.97 -8.43 42.20
C MET A 121 -29.80 -8.56 41.21
N PRO A 122 -28.70 -9.25 41.57
CA PRO A 122 -27.50 -9.35 40.74
C PRO A 122 -27.76 -10.07 39.41
N GLN A 123 -28.75 -10.97 39.38
CA GLN A 123 -29.15 -11.76 38.21
C GLN A 123 -29.61 -10.89 37.04
N LYS A 124 -30.37 -9.82 37.32
CA LYS A 124 -30.94 -8.94 36.28
C LYS A 124 -29.84 -8.16 35.56
N PHE A 125 -28.87 -7.66 36.31
CA PHE A 125 -27.69 -7.02 35.74
C PHE A 125 -26.89 -7.98 34.87
N ALA A 126 -26.53 -9.15 35.41
CA ALA A 126 -25.69 -10.12 34.71
C ALA A 126 -26.33 -10.61 33.40
N ILE A 127 -27.62 -10.92 33.40
CA ILE A 127 -28.35 -11.36 32.20
C ILE A 127 -28.42 -10.23 31.17
N CYS A 128 -28.80 -9.02 31.60
CA CYS A 128 -28.97 -7.89 30.69
C CYS A 128 -27.62 -7.46 30.06
N PHE A 129 -26.57 -7.38 30.88
CA PHE A 129 -25.23 -7.04 30.43
C PHE A 129 -24.65 -8.11 29.48
N THR A 130 -24.74 -9.39 29.85
CA THR A 130 -24.20 -10.49 29.04
C THR A 130 -24.97 -10.66 27.73
N ALA A 131 -26.29 -10.51 27.76
CA ALA A 131 -27.12 -10.49 26.55
C ALA A 131 -26.70 -9.33 25.63
N GLY A 132 -26.54 -8.12 26.17
CA GLY A 132 -26.07 -6.96 25.41
C GLY A 132 -24.74 -7.22 24.70
N CYS A 133 -23.76 -7.79 25.41
CA CYS A 133 -22.49 -8.21 24.82
C CYS A 133 -22.63 -9.28 23.73
N ALA A 134 -23.51 -10.28 23.93
CA ALA A 134 -23.77 -11.31 22.93
C ALA A 134 -24.38 -10.73 21.65
N PHE A 135 -25.31 -9.78 21.78
CA PHE A 135 -25.92 -9.05 20.66
C PHE A 135 -24.89 -8.21 19.88
N ILE A 136 -23.98 -7.52 20.59
CA ILE A 136 -22.88 -6.79 19.96
C ILE A 136 -21.97 -7.74 19.16
N ILE A 137 -21.60 -8.91 19.71
CA ILE A 137 -20.84 -9.91 18.95
C ILE A 137 -21.65 -10.43 17.75
N GLY A 138 -22.93 -10.73 17.93
CA GLY A 138 -23.84 -11.18 16.89
C GLY A 138 -23.93 -10.19 15.71
N SER A 139 -23.81 -8.89 15.97
CA SER A 139 -23.75 -7.87 14.93
C SER A 139 -22.55 -8.09 13.98
N PHE A 140 -21.38 -8.44 14.52
CA PHE A 140 -20.19 -8.72 13.70
C PHE A 140 -20.29 -10.05 12.95
N PHE A 141 -21.02 -11.05 13.47
CA PHE A 141 -21.36 -12.26 12.72
C PHE A 141 -22.24 -11.93 11.51
N ALA A 142 -23.18 -11.00 11.66
CA ALA A 142 -24.00 -10.51 10.56
C ALA A 142 -23.17 -9.73 9.53
N LEU A 143 -22.22 -8.90 9.97
CA LEU A 143 -21.41 -8.04 9.10
C LEU A 143 -20.32 -8.80 8.32
N LYS A 144 -19.55 -9.67 9.00
CA LYS A 144 -18.40 -10.39 8.41
C LYS A 144 -18.76 -11.76 7.85
N GLY A 145 -19.92 -12.29 8.23
CA GLY A 145 -20.34 -13.66 7.96
C GLY A 145 -19.83 -14.65 9.01
N PRO A 146 -20.56 -15.76 9.27
CA PRO A 146 -20.27 -16.63 10.42
C PRO A 146 -18.91 -17.31 10.37
N LYS A 147 -18.50 -17.83 9.20
CA LYS A 147 -17.21 -18.50 9.04
C LYS A 147 -16.05 -17.54 9.29
N ASN A 148 -16.08 -16.37 8.66
CA ASN A 148 -15.03 -15.36 8.79
C ASN A 148 -14.94 -14.81 10.22
N GLN A 149 -16.09 -14.57 10.86
CA GLN A 149 -16.13 -14.09 12.24
C GLN A 149 -15.60 -15.15 13.22
N LEU A 150 -15.88 -16.44 13.00
CA LEU A 150 -15.35 -17.51 13.83
C LEU A 150 -13.84 -17.67 13.65
N TYR A 151 -13.35 -17.66 12.41
CA TYR A 151 -11.91 -17.66 12.12
C TYR A 151 -11.20 -16.46 12.77
N HIS A 152 -11.83 -15.30 12.70
CA HIS A 152 -11.34 -14.08 13.33
C HIS A 152 -11.26 -14.21 14.86
N MET A 153 -12.28 -14.80 15.50
CA MET A 153 -12.30 -15.03 16.95
C MET A 153 -11.28 -16.09 17.42
N ILE A 154 -10.99 -17.11 16.61
CA ILE A 154 -10.09 -18.23 16.95
C ILE A 154 -8.64 -18.00 16.47
N SER A 155 -8.38 -16.93 15.72
CA SER A 155 -7.02 -16.56 15.30
C SER A 155 -6.03 -16.53 16.47
N LYS A 156 -4.77 -16.95 16.23
CA LYS A 156 -3.76 -17.12 17.30
C LYS A 156 -3.60 -15.87 18.18
N GLU A 157 -3.69 -14.69 17.57
CA GLU A 157 -3.56 -13.40 18.26
C GLU A 157 -4.80 -13.04 19.09
N ARG A 158 -6.00 -13.49 18.68
CA ARG A 158 -7.26 -13.19 19.37
C ARG A 158 -7.69 -14.26 20.35
N LEU A 159 -7.21 -15.49 20.20
CA LEU A 159 -7.58 -16.62 21.02
C LEU A 159 -7.53 -16.34 22.53
N PRO A 160 -6.47 -15.72 23.12
CA PRO A 160 -6.45 -15.42 24.55
C PRO A 160 -7.56 -14.42 24.95
N PHE A 161 -7.82 -13.41 24.12
CA PHE A 161 -8.87 -12.41 24.38
C PHE A 161 -10.27 -13.00 24.20
N THR A 162 -10.48 -13.83 23.17
CA THR A 162 -11.75 -14.52 22.91
C THR A 162 -12.07 -15.50 24.03
N MET A 163 -11.11 -16.32 24.47
CA MET A 163 -11.28 -17.22 25.61
C MET A 163 -11.54 -16.45 26.90
N GLY A 164 -10.81 -15.35 27.13
CA GLY A 164 -11.04 -14.47 28.28
C GLY A 164 -12.44 -13.85 28.26
N PHE A 165 -12.90 -13.36 27.11
CA PHE A 165 -14.21 -12.73 26.95
C PHE A 165 -15.35 -13.74 27.13
N VAL A 166 -15.33 -14.86 26.40
CA VAL A 166 -16.36 -15.90 26.50
C VAL A 166 -16.36 -16.56 27.88
N GLY A 167 -15.17 -16.82 28.43
CA GLY A 167 -15.01 -17.35 29.79
C GLY A 167 -15.57 -16.40 30.85
N SER A 168 -15.30 -15.10 30.72
CA SER A 168 -15.84 -14.09 31.64
C SER A 168 -17.36 -13.94 31.50
N MET A 169 -17.94 -14.04 30.30
CA MET A 169 -19.41 -14.08 30.12
C MET A 169 -20.04 -15.25 30.88
N ALA A 170 -19.50 -16.46 30.71
CA ALA A 170 -19.98 -17.64 31.41
C ALA A 170 -19.83 -17.52 32.93
N ALA A 171 -18.70 -16.99 33.40
CA ALA A 171 -18.44 -16.76 34.81
C ALA A 171 -19.39 -15.72 35.42
N THR A 172 -19.64 -14.59 34.72
CA THR A 172 -20.60 -13.56 35.13
C THR A 172 -22.00 -14.15 35.33
N ILE A 173 -22.46 -14.99 34.40
CA ILE A 173 -23.77 -15.66 34.53
C ILE A 173 -23.74 -16.66 35.70
N TYR A 174 -22.74 -17.53 35.78
CA TYR A 174 -22.67 -18.58 36.79
C TYR A 174 -22.66 -18.01 38.21
N VAL A 175 -21.79 -17.03 38.46
CA VAL A 175 -21.67 -16.45 39.80
C VAL A 175 -22.93 -15.67 40.18
N SER A 176 -23.55 -15.00 39.22
CA SER A 176 -24.78 -14.25 39.48
C SER A 176 -25.99 -15.15 39.72
N MET A 177 -26.16 -16.22 38.93
CA MET A 177 -27.32 -17.10 38.99
C MET A 177 -27.21 -18.23 40.03
N VAL A 178 -26.01 -18.77 40.23
CA VAL A 178 -25.79 -19.93 41.11
C VAL A 178 -25.25 -19.49 42.46
N LEU A 179 -24.16 -18.73 42.48
CA LEU A 179 -23.50 -18.31 43.72
C LEU A 179 -24.10 -17.05 44.35
N HIS A 180 -24.95 -16.32 43.61
CA HIS A 180 -25.58 -15.07 44.05
C HIS A 180 -24.59 -14.02 44.58
N SER A 181 -23.33 -14.05 44.11
CA SER A 181 -22.27 -13.16 44.61
C SER A 181 -22.18 -11.87 43.79
N TYR A 182 -22.48 -10.75 44.45
CA TYR A 182 -22.39 -9.41 43.87
C TYR A 182 -20.96 -9.03 43.47
N ILE A 183 -20.01 -9.19 44.39
CA ILE A 183 -18.61 -8.75 44.20
C ILE A 183 -17.98 -9.46 43.00
N LEU A 184 -18.20 -10.77 42.90
CA LEU A 184 -17.62 -11.55 41.81
C LEU A 184 -18.33 -11.29 40.48
N SER A 185 -19.63 -10.99 40.49
CA SER A 185 -20.38 -10.61 39.27
C SER A 185 -19.86 -9.28 38.71
N VAL A 186 -19.59 -8.29 39.56
CA VAL A 186 -18.96 -7.02 39.12
C VAL A 186 -17.55 -7.27 38.59
N PHE A 187 -16.75 -8.08 39.30
CA PHE A 187 -15.39 -8.42 38.89
C PHE A 187 -15.35 -9.06 37.48
N PHE A 188 -16.17 -10.09 37.24
CA PHE A 188 -16.20 -10.75 35.94
C PHE A 188 -16.79 -9.87 34.84
N SER A 189 -17.77 -9.00 35.13
CA SER A 189 -18.25 -7.99 34.17
C SER A 189 -17.18 -6.94 33.83
N CYS A 190 -16.34 -6.52 34.78
CA CYS A 190 -15.20 -5.66 34.51
C CYS A 190 -14.14 -6.36 33.66
N LEU A 191 -13.84 -7.64 33.97
CA LEU A 191 -12.92 -8.46 33.17
C LEU A 191 -13.44 -8.68 31.75
N GLN A 192 -14.75 -8.84 31.57
CA GLN A 192 -15.41 -8.95 30.27
C GLN A 192 -15.26 -7.68 29.44
N ASN A 193 -15.48 -6.50 30.03
CA ASN A 193 -15.22 -5.23 29.35
C ASN A 193 -13.73 -5.08 28.98
N LEU A 194 -12.83 -5.38 29.91
CA LEU A 194 -11.39 -5.25 29.69
C LEU A 194 -10.91 -6.16 28.56
N THR A 195 -11.29 -7.43 28.57
CA THR A 195 -10.94 -8.40 27.51
C THR A 195 -11.57 -8.04 26.17
N GLY A 196 -12.80 -7.51 26.17
CA GLY A 196 -13.48 -7.01 24.97
C GLY A 196 -12.78 -5.79 24.36
N ILE A 197 -12.39 -4.81 25.19
CA ILE A 197 -11.67 -3.59 24.76
C ILE A 197 -10.27 -3.95 24.27
N LEU A 198 -9.53 -4.77 25.01
CA LEU A 198 -8.18 -5.22 24.61
C LEU A 198 -8.24 -6.07 23.34
N GLY A 199 -9.23 -6.96 23.22
CA GLY A 199 -9.47 -7.74 22.01
C GLY A 199 -9.95 -6.89 20.82
N GLY A 200 -10.65 -5.78 21.07
CA GLY A 200 -11.05 -4.81 20.04
C GLY A 200 -9.88 -3.94 19.57
N ALA A 201 -9.01 -3.53 20.50
CA ALA A 201 -7.80 -2.74 20.24
C ALA A 201 -6.66 -3.58 19.63
N ALA A 202 -6.69 -4.90 19.78
CA ALA A 202 -5.76 -5.81 19.09
C ALA A 202 -5.89 -5.64 17.57
N ARG A 203 -4.84 -5.04 16.97
CA ARG A 203 -4.70 -4.80 15.53
C ARG A 203 -5.11 -6.06 14.77
N LEU A 204 -6.01 -5.91 13.81
CA LEU A 204 -6.41 -7.03 12.99
C LEU A 204 -5.43 -7.24 11.85
N PRO A 205 -4.79 -8.42 11.74
CA PRO A 205 -4.20 -8.80 10.47
C PRO A 205 -5.32 -8.90 9.42
N TYR A 206 -5.15 -8.23 8.29
CA TYR A 206 -6.01 -8.40 7.11
C TYR A 206 -5.99 -9.88 6.66
N PRO A 207 -7.06 -10.40 6.04
CA PRO A 207 -6.98 -11.69 5.35
C PRO A 207 -5.77 -11.70 4.39
N GLY A 208 -4.91 -12.72 4.48
CA GLY A 208 -3.68 -12.79 3.66
C GLY A 208 -2.42 -12.19 4.30
N THR A 209 -2.49 -11.70 5.55
CA THR A 209 -1.32 -11.19 6.30
C THR A 209 -0.16 -12.19 6.35
N ASP A 210 -0.42 -13.48 6.57
CA ASP A 210 0.62 -14.51 6.59
C ASP A 210 1.35 -14.65 5.24
N GLU A 211 0.63 -14.50 4.12
CA GLU A 211 1.22 -14.52 2.78
C GLU A 211 2.11 -13.30 2.55
N LEU A 212 1.66 -12.11 2.96
CA LEU A 212 2.45 -10.87 2.88
C LEU A 212 3.75 -11.00 3.67
N ILE A 213 3.66 -11.44 4.94
CA ILE A 213 4.82 -11.62 5.81
C ILE A 213 5.78 -12.66 5.23
N LYS A 214 5.26 -13.80 4.75
CA LYS A 214 6.07 -14.86 4.14
C LYS A 214 6.78 -14.36 2.89
N THR A 215 6.08 -13.62 2.03
CA THR A 215 6.63 -13.07 0.78
C THR A 215 7.70 -12.02 1.07
N ALA A 216 7.44 -11.08 1.98
CA ALA A 216 8.40 -10.04 2.35
C ALA A 216 9.67 -10.65 2.98
N LYS A 217 9.53 -11.64 3.86
CA LYS A 217 10.67 -12.40 4.43
C LYS A 217 11.43 -13.18 3.36
N TYR A 218 10.74 -13.80 2.40
CA TYR A 218 11.39 -14.51 1.30
C TYR A 218 12.21 -13.56 0.42
N ILE A 219 11.64 -12.39 0.07
CA ILE A 219 12.36 -11.37 -0.70
C ILE A 219 13.60 -10.89 0.07
N ALA A 220 13.50 -10.74 1.39
CA ALA A 220 14.58 -10.36 2.29
C ALA A 220 15.55 -11.52 2.67
N THR A 221 15.61 -12.61 1.89
CA THR A 221 16.55 -13.71 2.14
C THR A 221 18.01 -13.22 2.01
N PRO A 222 18.88 -13.41 3.03
CA PRO A 222 20.30 -13.10 2.92
C PRO A 222 20.96 -13.82 1.73
N GLY A 223 21.83 -13.13 1.01
CA GLY A 223 22.43 -13.66 -0.23
C GLY A 223 21.56 -13.45 -1.48
N LYS A 224 20.35 -12.90 -1.36
CA LYS A 224 19.49 -12.60 -2.51
C LYS A 224 19.05 -11.14 -2.52
N GLY A 225 18.72 -10.64 -3.70
CA GLY A 225 18.11 -9.32 -3.87
C GLY A 225 17.14 -9.27 -5.05
N ILE A 226 16.79 -8.05 -5.47
CA ILE A 226 15.77 -7.79 -6.47
C ILE A 226 16.41 -7.23 -7.74
N LEU A 227 16.05 -7.79 -8.89
CA LEU A 227 16.26 -7.14 -10.19
C LEU A 227 15.12 -6.14 -10.45
N ALA A 228 15.44 -4.85 -10.59
CA ALA A 228 14.48 -3.84 -10.99
C ALA A 228 14.47 -3.71 -12.53
N ALA A 229 13.58 -4.45 -13.19
CA ALA A 229 13.38 -4.46 -14.65
C ALA A 229 12.05 -3.77 -15.04
N ASP A 230 11.67 -2.77 -14.24
CA ASP A 230 10.42 -2.03 -14.31
C ASP A 230 10.53 -0.69 -15.03
N GLU A 231 11.55 -0.55 -15.89
CA GLU A 231 11.68 0.63 -16.74
C GLU A 231 10.42 0.78 -17.62
N SER A 232 9.82 1.97 -17.59
CA SER A 232 8.74 2.34 -18.51
C SER A 232 9.22 2.27 -19.97
N THR A 233 8.29 2.26 -20.92
CA THR A 233 8.62 2.31 -22.35
C THR A 233 9.54 3.50 -22.70
N GLY A 234 9.36 4.65 -22.05
CA GLY A 234 10.23 5.82 -22.25
C GLY A 234 11.63 5.61 -21.67
N THR A 235 11.73 5.09 -20.45
CA THR A 235 13.02 4.90 -19.77
C THR A 235 13.86 3.80 -20.39
N ILE A 236 13.24 2.67 -20.78
CA ILE A 236 13.96 1.61 -21.49
C ILE A 236 14.40 2.07 -22.87
N GLY A 237 13.62 2.95 -23.53
CA GLY A 237 14.01 3.59 -24.78
C GLY A 237 15.32 4.36 -24.68
N LYS A 238 15.53 5.13 -23.61
CA LYS A 238 16.82 5.82 -23.36
C LYS A 238 17.99 4.83 -23.22
N ARG A 239 17.76 3.66 -22.60
CA ARG A 239 18.79 2.62 -22.46
C ARG A 239 19.11 1.92 -23.77
N LEU A 240 18.10 1.56 -24.55
CA LEU A 240 18.29 0.95 -25.87
C LEU A 240 18.98 1.92 -26.83
N ALA A 241 18.60 3.20 -26.81
CA ALA A 241 19.26 4.23 -27.62
C ALA A 241 20.77 4.36 -27.31
N SER A 242 21.18 4.17 -26.05
CA SER A 242 22.60 4.24 -25.66
C SER A 242 23.49 3.15 -26.30
N ILE A 243 22.87 2.08 -26.81
CA ILE A 243 23.54 0.99 -27.54
C ILE A 243 23.09 0.92 -29.01
N ASN A 244 22.48 1.99 -29.53
CA ASN A 244 21.95 2.08 -30.90
C ASN A 244 20.90 1.00 -31.24
N VAL A 245 20.08 0.62 -30.27
CA VAL A 245 18.95 -0.31 -30.46
C VAL A 245 17.63 0.45 -30.47
N GLU A 246 16.76 0.13 -31.43
CA GLU A 246 15.45 0.76 -31.56
C GLU A 246 14.51 0.36 -30.42
N ASN A 247 13.71 1.31 -29.93
CA ASN A 247 12.71 1.07 -28.88
C ASN A 247 11.40 0.51 -29.41
N VAL A 248 11.42 -0.74 -29.86
CA VAL A 248 10.24 -1.51 -30.27
C VAL A 248 9.96 -2.65 -29.29
N GLU A 249 8.71 -3.11 -29.23
CA GLU A 249 8.28 -4.16 -28.30
C GLU A 249 9.15 -5.43 -28.37
N PRO A 250 9.52 -5.95 -29.56
CA PRO A 250 10.36 -7.15 -29.65
C PRO A 250 11.75 -6.97 -29.04
N ASN A 251 12.33 -5.77 -29.12
CA ASN A 251 13.64 -5.48 -28.53
C ASN A 251 13.54 -5.36 -27.00
N ARG A 252 12.44 -4.80 -26.49
CA ARG A 252 12.16 -4.76 -25.05
C ARG A 252 11.96 -6.18 -24.51
N GLN A 253 11.14 -6.98 -25.18
CA GLN A 253 10.93 -8.39 -24.87
C GLN A 253 12.25 -9.16 -24.89
N ALA A 254 13.07 -9.02 -25.93
CA ALA A 254 14.35 -9.73 -26.06
C ALA A 254 15.33 -9.40 -24.91
N LEU A 255 15.39 -8.14 -24.49
CA LEU A 255 16.19 -7.75 -23.32
C LEU A 255 15.67 -8.39 -22.02
N ARG A 256 14.34 -8.44 -21.83
CA ARG A 256 13.73 -9.08 -20.65
C ARG A 256 13.96 -10.58 -20.66
N GLU A 257 13.78 -11.24 -21.80
CA GLU A 257 14.06 -12.66 -21.98
C GLU A 257 15.53 -12.98 -21.69
N LEU A 258 16.46 -12.17 -22.20
CA LEU A 258 17.90 -12.30 -21.92
C LEU A 258 18.16 -12.34 -20.41
N LEU A 259 17.58 -11.39 -19.66
CA LEU A 259 17.74 -11.29 -18.20
C LEU A 259 17.10 -12.46 -17.46
N PHE A 260 15.87 -12.85 -17.83
CA PHE A 260 15.08 -13.85 -17.11
C PHE A 260 15.46 -15.30 -17.47
N THR A 261 16.21 -15.50 -18.55
CA THR A 261 16.70 -16.82 -18.95
C THR A 261 18.20 -17.00 -18.69
N ALA A 262 18.85 -16.04 -18.01
CA ALA A 262 20.27 -16.11 -17.68
C ALA A 262 20.58 -17.31 -16.76
N PRO A 263 21.36 -18.30 -17.22
CA PRO A 263 21.63 -19.51 -16.43
C PRO A 263 22.31 -19.19 -15.10
N GLY A 264 21.77 -19.73 -14.01
CA GLY A 264 22.34 -19.57 -12.67
C GLY A 264 22.08 -18.22 -11.99
N ALA A 265 21.40 -17.26 -12.62
CA ALA A 265 21.15 -15.95 -12.01
C ALA A 265 20.14 -16.01 -10.85
N PHE A 266 19.11 -16.86 -10.98
CA PHE A 266 18.00 -16.95 -10.02
C PHE A 266 18.38 -17.37 -8.60
N GLN A 267 19.53 -18.03 -8.41
CA GLN A 267 20.02 -18.34 -7.06
C GLN A 267 20.35 -17.07 -6.25
N TYR A 268 20.63 -15.96 -6.93
CA TYR A 268 20.99 -14.66 -6.34
C TYR A 268 19.83 -13.66 -6.33
N LEU A 269 18.69 -14.02 -6.91
CA LEU A 269 17.51 -13.15 -7.02
C LEU A 269 16.36 -13.76 -6.20
N SER A 270 15.71 -12.92 -5.41
CA SER A 270 14.49 -13.28 -4.67
C SER A 270 13.25 -12.68 -5.31
N GLY A 271 13.38 -11.58 -6.06
CA GLY A 271 12.29 -10.99 -6.84
C GLY A 271 12.76 -10.24 -8.09
N VAL A 272 11.82 -10.02 -9.01
CA VAL A 272 11.99 -9.11 -10.16
C VAL A 272 10.83 -8.15 -10.21
N ILE A 273 11.11 -6.84 -10.25
CA ILE A 273 10.08 -5.82 -10.50
C ILE A 273 9.92 -5.69 -12.01
N LEU A 274 8.68 -5.80 -12.48
CA LEU A 274 8.30 -5.71 -13.88
C LEU A 274 7.54 -4.40 -14.15
N PHE A 275 7.59 -3.96 -15.39
CA PHE A 275 6.64 -2.99 -15.94
C PHE A 275 5.39 -3.73 -16.43
N GLU A 276 4.26 -3.04 -16.56
CA GLU A 276 2.97 -3.66 -16.91
C GLU A 276 3.04 -4.42 -18.24
N GLU A 277 3.71 -3.87 -19.27
CA GLU A 277 3.94 -4.58 -20.54
C GLU A 277 4.64 -5.93 -20.31
N THR A 278 5.69 -5.95 -19.49
CA THR A 278 6.49 -7.16 -19.23
C THR A 278 5.75 -8.19 -18.38
N LEU A 279 4.84 -7.77 -17.49
CA LEU A 279 4.04 -8.70 -16.68
C LEU A 279 3.18 -9.63 -17.55
N TYR A 280 2.70 -9.14 -18.70
CA TYR A 280 1.87 -9.89 -19.64
C TYR A 280 2.63 -10.37 -20.88
N GLN A 281 3.94 -10.13 -20.96
CA GLN A 281 4.79 -10.66 -22.03
C GLN A 281 5.21 -12.11 -21.79
N SER A 282 5.64 -12.75 -22.87
CA SER A 282 6.17 -14.11 -22.89
C SER A 282 7.55 -14.13 -23.54
N THR A 283 8.32 -15.18 -23.28
CA THR A 283 9.50 -15.56 -24.07
C THR A 283 9.15 -15.74 -25.55
N ALA A 284 10.14 -15.73 -26.44
CA ALA A 284 9.98 -16.09 -27.85
C ALA A 284 9.39 -17.50 -28.04
N ALA A 285 9.58 -18.40 -27.08
CA ALA A 285 9.00 -19.75 -27.06
C ALA A 285 7.55 -19.81 -26.52
N GLY A 286 6.94 -18.66 -26.18
CA GLY A 286 5.55 -18.57 -25.73
C GLY A 286 5.31 -18.83 -24.23
N THR A 287 6.36 -19.03 -23.43
CA THR A 287 6.22 -19.16 -21.96
C THR A 287 6.07 -17.77 -21.32
N PRO A 288 5.03 -17.51 -20.52
CA PRO A 288 4.88 -16.24 -19.80
C PRO A 288 6.08 -15.94 -18.89
N PHE A 289 6.56 -14.69 -18.87
CA PHE A 289 7.72 -14.34 -18.02
C PHE A 289 7.46 -14.59 -16.53
N VAL A 290 6.22 -14.38 -16.08
CA VAL A 290 5.82 -14.69 -14.70
C VAL A 290 6.04 -16.16 -14.34
N ASP A 291 5.86 -17.07 -15.29
CA ASP A 291 6.02 -18.50 -15.08
C ASP A 291 7.50 -18.91 -15.12
N VAL A 292 8.30 -18.27 -15.99
CA VAL A 292 9.76 -18.41 -15.98
C VAL A 292 10.34 -18.03 -14.61
N LEU A 293 9.91 -16.89 -14.06
CA LEU A 293 10.35 -16.40 -12.75
C LEU A 293 9.91 -17.34 -11.62
N LYS A 294 8.64 -17.76 -11.61
CA LYS A 294 8.11 -18.69 -10.58
C LYS A 294 8.83 -20.04 -10.61
N ALA A 295 9.07 -20.61 -11.80
CA ALA A 295 9.81 -21.86 -11.96
C ALA A 295 11.26 -21.73 -11.44
N GLY A 296 11.85 -20.54 -11.56
CA GLY A 296 13.13 -20.17 -11.00
C GLY A 296 13.14 -19.88 -9.48
N GLY A 297 11.99 -19.94 -8.81
CA GLY A 297 11.86 -19.53 -7.41
C GLY A 297 12.02 -18.02 -7.20
N VAL A 298 11.81 -17.20 -8.22
CA VAL A 298 11.89 -15.74 -8.13
C VAL A 298 10.49 -15.15 -8.13
N VAL A 299 10.22 -14.28 -7.16
CA VAL A 299 8.89 -13.69 -7.02
C VAL A 299 8.69 -12.60 -8.09
N PRO A 300 7.59 -12.61 -8.87
CA PRO A 300 7.26 -11.49 -9.74
C PRO A 300 6.70 -10.32 -8.93
N GLY A 301 7.14 -9.11 -9.23
CA GLY A 301 6.63 -7.86 -8.69
C GLY A 301 6.29 -6.86 -9.78
N ILE A 302 5.54 -5.81 -9.44
CA ILE A 302 4.98 -4.88 -10.42
C ILE A 302 5.16 -3.42 -9.98
N LYS A 303 5.60 -2.56 -10.89
CA LYS A 303 5.55 -1.09 -10.69
C LYS A 303 4.10 -0.62 -10.87
N VAL A 304 3.57 0.09 -9.88
CA VAL A 304 2.15 0.50 -9.88
C VAL A 304 1.92 2.01 -9.82
N ASP A 305 2.97 2.79 -9.55
CA ASP A 305 2.96 4.24 -9.67
C ASP A 305 2.89 4.69 -11.13
N LYS A 306 2.27 5.85 -11.37
CA LYS A 306 2.10 6.47 -12.68
C LYS A 306 3.04 7.66 -12.89
N GLY A 307 4.19 7.67 -12.20
CA GLY A 307 5.17 8.73 -12.29
C GLY A 307 4.86 9.93 -11.39
N THR A 308 5.73 10.93 -11.49
CA THR A 308 5.75 12.12 -10.63
C THR A 308 5.11 13.32 -11.32
N VAL A 309 4.55 14.21 -10.52
CA VAL A 309 4.05 15.53 -10.93
C VAL A 309 4.54 16.60 -9.96
N ASP A 310 4.70 17.82 -10.45
CA ASP A 310 5.16 18.94 -9.64
C ASP A 310 4.12 19.33 -8.58
N ILE A 311 4.61 19.69 -7.39
CA ILE A 311 3.80 20.26 -6.32
C ILE A 311 3.75 21.77 -6.52
N ALA A 312 2.57 22.29 -6.88
CA ALA A 312 2.37 23.72 -7.06
C ALA A 312 2.79 24.52 -5.81
N GLY A 313 3.48 25.64 -6.02
CA GLY A 313 3.99 26.49 -4.93
C GLY A 313 5.28 26.00 -4.29
N THR A 314 5.89 24.92 -4.80
CA THR A 314 7.24 24.48 -4.41
C THR A 314 8.27 24.82 -5.49
N ASN A 315 9.56 24.77 -5.16
CA ASN A 315 10.62 24.99 -6.12
C ASN A 315 10.90 23.71 -6.93
N GLY A 316 9.94 23.23 -7.73
CA GLY A 316 10.09 22.03 -8.55
C GLY A 316 10.30 20.75 -7.73
N GLU A 317 9.58 20.63 -6.61
CA GLU A 317 9.46 19.38 -5.87
C GLU A 317 8.26 18.59 -6.39
N THR A 318 8.24 17.28 -6.18
CA THR A 318 7.26 16.39 -6.80
C THR A 318 6.47 15.57 -5.80
N THR A 319 5.26 15.20 -6.18
CA THR A 319 4.47 14.10 -5.59
C THR A 319 4.23 13.02 -6.64
N THR A 320 3.78 11.84 -6.23
CA THR A 320 3.63 10.69 -7.14
C THR A 320 2.16 10.35 -7.37
N GLN A 321 1.80 10.05 -8.62
CA GLN A 321 0.44 9.71 -9.01
C GLN A 321 0.22 8.20 -9.14
N GLY A 322 -1.06 7.81 -9.16
CA GLY A 322 -1.48 6.43 -9.45
C GLY A 322 -2.43 5.80 -8.42
N LEU A 323 -2.87 6.53 -7.39
CA LEU A 323 -3.77 5.99 -6.36
C LEU A 323 -5.16 5.70 -6.92
N ASP A 324 -5.62 6.49 -7.89
CA ASP A 324 -6.90 6.26 -8.57
C ASP A 324 -6.90 4.89 -9.22
N SER A 325 -7.94 4.09 -8.97
CA SER A 325 -8.10 2.69 -9.42
C SER A 325 -7.01 1.71 -8.96
N LEU A 326 -6.13 2.09 -8.01
CA LEU A 326 -4.99 1.25 -7.62
C LEU A 326 -5.42 -0.13 -7.11
N GLY A 327 -6.46 -0.22 -6.26
CA GLY A 327 -6.95 -1.51 -5.74
C GLY A 327 -7.36 -2.48 -6.85
N ALA A 328 -8.14 -2.00 -7.84
CA ALA A 328 -8.55 -2.80 -8.99
C ALA A 328 -7.36 -3.26 -9.85
N ARG A 329 -6.33 -2.43 -10.00
CA ARG A 329 -5.10 -2.84 -10.70
C ARG A 329 -4.30 -3.86 -9.89
N CYS A 330 -4.14 -3.66 -8.58
CA CYS A 330 -3.45 -4.60 -7.70
C CYS A 330 -4.09 -5.98 -7.73
N ALA A 331 -5.42 -6.08 -7.69
CA ALA A 331 -6.15 -7.35 -7.82
C ALA A 331 -5.80 -8.07 -9.13
N LYS A 332 -5.85 -7.35 -10.27
CA LYS A 332 -5.47 -7.91 -11.58
C LYS A 332 -4.01 -8.35 -11.63
N TYR A 333 -3.10 -7.58 -11.04
CA TYR A 333 -1.68 -7.96 -11.01
C TYR A 333 -1.43 -9.18 -10.12
N TYR A 334 -2.15 -9.30 -9.00
CA TYR A 334 -2.09 -10.49 -8.16
C TYR A 334 -2.55 -11.74 -8.93
N GLU A 335 -3.65 -11.63 -9.67
CA GLU A 335 -4.16 -12.68 -10.58
C GLU A 335 -3.14 -13.05 -11.67
N ALA A 336 -2.46 -12.05 -12.24
CA ALA A 336 -1.38 -12.24 -13.21
C ALA A 336 -0.11 -12.87 -12.60
N GLY A 337 -0.03 -13.00 -11.27
CA GLY A 337 1.04 -13.70 -10.57
C GLY A 337 2.04 -12.81 -9.83
N ALA A 338 1.83 -11.48 -9.81
CA ALA A 338 2.63 -10.60 -8.96
C ALA A 338 2.34 -10.87 -7.48
N ARG A 339 3.35 -10.72 -6.61
CA ARG A 339 3.21 -10.85 -5.14
C ARG A 339 3.79 -9.69 -4.35
N PHE A 340 4.42 -8.76 -5.04
CA PHE A 340 4.83 -7.49 -4.47
C PHE A 340 4.68 -6.36 -5.48
N ALA A 341 4.59 -5.14 -4.98
CA ALA A 341 4.46 -3.94 -5.79
C ALA A 341 5.61 -2.97 -5.47
N LYS A 342 5.81 -2.00 -6.37
CA LYS A 342 6.76 -0.90 -6.17
C LYS A 342 6.10 0.44 -6.46
N TRP A 343 6.38 1.43 -5.62
CA TRP A 343 5.97 2.82 -5.81
C TRP A 343 7.10 3.76 -5.42
N ARG A 344 7.56 4.58 -6.37
CA ARG A 344 8.63 5.54 -6.15
C ARG A 344 8.12 6.94 -5.89
N ALA A 345 8.44 7.48 -4.72
CA ALA A 345 8.41 8.90 -4.42
C ALA A 345 9.79 9.52 -4.64
N VAL A 346 9.82 10.79 -5.05
CA VAL A 346 11.08 11.51 -5.37
C VAL A 346 11.14 12.79 -4.55
N LEU A 347 12.24 12.92 -3.81
CA LEU A 347 12.58 14.09 -3.02
C LEU A 347 13.97 14.58 -3.46
N LYS A 348 14.25 15.86 -3.24
CA LYS A 348 15.54 16.47 -3.59
C LYS A 348 16.08 17.29 -2.45
N ILE A 349 17.41 17.39 -2.41
CA ILE A 349 18.12 18.29 -1.49
C ILE A 349 18.49 19.54 -2.30
N GLY A 350 18.07 20.70 -1.82
CA GLY A 350 18.29 21.96 -2.52
C GLY A 350 18.65 23.11 -1.58
N ALA A 351 19.30 24.12 -2.15
CA ALA A 351 19.76 25.29 -1.40
C ALA A 351 18.61 26.18 -0.90
N ALA A 352 17.40 26.03 -1.44
CA ALA A 352 16.23 26.82 -1.04
C ALA A 352 15.46 26.18 0.13
N GLY A 353 16.01 25.13 0.75
CA GLY A 353 15.41 24.43 1.88
C GLY A 353 14.68 23.13 1.50
N GLU A 354 14.90 22.61 0.29
CA GLU A 354 14.34 21.32 -0.14
C GLU A 354 15.04 20.14 0.58
N PRO A 355 14.29 19.09 0.96
CA PRO A 355 12.87 18.93 0.72
C PRO A 355 12.01 19.73 1.71
N SER A 356 10.99 20.43 1.19
CA SER A 356 10.05 21.20 2.00
C SER A 356 9.17 20.27 2.85
N GLU A 357 8.61 20.80 3.94
CA GLU A 357 7.63 20.05 4.75
C GLU A 357 6.44 19.55 3.91
N LEU A 358 6.02 20.33 2.91
CA LEU A 358 4.93 19.94 2.02
C LEU A 358 5.30 18.72 1.17
N ALA A 359 6.49 18.71 0.56
CA ALA A 359 6.96 17.59 -0.25
C ALA A 359 7.18 16.33 0.59
N VAL A 360 7.76 16.46 1.79
CA VAL A 360 7.92 15.33 2.72
C VAL A 360 6.56 14.75 3.10
N LYS A 361 5.61 15.59 3.51
CA LYS A 361 4.27 15.15 3.92
C LYS A 361 3.51 14.46 2.79
N GLN A 362 3.42 15.07 1.61
CA GLN A 362 2.65 14.51 0.49
C GLN A 362 3.21 13.16 0.02
N ASN A 363 4.54 13.02 -0.07
CA ASN A 363 5.15 11.76 -0.46
C ASN A 363 4.99 10.67 0.60
N ALA A 364 5.13 11.01 1.89
CA ALA A 364 4.92 10.06 2.99
C ALA A 364 3.46 9.57 3.05
N GLU A 365 2.48 10.47 2.90
CA GLU A 365 1.06 10.11 2.81
C GLU A 365 0.74 9.28 1.57
N GLY A 366 1.29 9.65 0.41
CA GLY A 366 1.12 8.91 -0.84
C GLY A 366 1.63 7.48 -0.74
N LEU A 367 2.85 7.30 -0.21
CA LEU A 367 3.44 5.99 0.04
C LEU A 367 2.62 5.16 1.03
N ALA A 368 2.10 5.76 2.09
CA ALA A 368 1.30 5.05 3.08
C ALA A 368 -0.05 4.56 2.53
N ARG A 369 -0.75 5.41 1.75
CA ARG A 369 -1.98 5.02 1.04
C ARG A 369 -1.73 3.91 0.03
N TYR A 370 -0.67 4.03 -0.77
CA TYR A 370 -0.24 2.99 -1.70
C TYR A 370 0.01 1.65 -0.99
N ALA A 371 0.75 1.69 0.13
CA ALA A 371 1.13 0.49 0.85
C ALA A 371 -0.09 -0.26 1.40
N LEU A 372 -1.03 0.46 2.01
CA LEU A 372 -2.26 -0.13 2.53
C LEU A 372 -3.09 -0.79 1.41
N ILE A 373 -3.29 -0.09 0.28
CA ILE A 373 -4.05 -0.63 -0.86
C ILE A 373 -3.39 -1.88 -1.44
N CYS A 374 -2.06 -1.95 -1.47
CA CYS A 374 -1.35 -3.16 -1.89
C CYS A 374 -1.60 -4.34 -0.95
N GLN A 375 -1.51 -4.10 0.36
CA GLN A 375 -1.73 -5.14 1.37
C GLN A 375 -3.17 -5.68 1.35
N GLU A 376 -4.17 -4.81 1.15
CA GLU A 376 -5.57 -5.22 0.97
C GLU A 376 -5.79 -6.13 -0.26
N ASN A 377 -4.88 -6.10 -1.22
CA ASN A 377 -4.92 -6.89 -2.46
C ASN A 377 -3.82 -7.95 -2.53
N GLY A 378 -3.19 -8.32 -1.40
CA GLY A 378 -2.23 -9.42 -1.31
C GLY A 378 -0.85 -9.13 -1.91
N LEU A 379 -0.51 -7.88 -2.20
CA LEU A 379 0.81 -7.47 -2.70
C LEU A 379 1.63 -6.84 -1.57
N VAL A 380 2.85 -7.34 -1.35
CA VAL A 380 3.83 -6.69 -0.47
C VAL A 380 4.25 -5.34 -1.07
N PRO A 381 4.05 -4.20 -0.41
CA PRO A 381 4.50 -2.92 -0.93
C PRO A 381 5.99 -2.69 -0.66
N ILE A 382 6.75 -2.40 -1.72
CA ILE A 382 8.06 -1.77 -1.62
C ILE A 382 7.85 -0.26 -1.54
N VAL A 383 8.15 0.30 -0.37
CA VAL A 383 8.07 1.74 -0.09
C VAL A 383 9.38 2.39 -0.52
N GLU A 384 9.36 3.20 -1.57
CA GLU A 384 10.57 3.82 -2.16
C GLU A 384 10.53 5.36 -2.06
N PRO A 385 10.96 5.96 -0.93
CA PRO A 385 11.20 7.39 -0.80
C PRO A 385 12.62 7.73 -1.28
N GLU A 386 12.81 7.91 -2.58
CA GLU A 386 14.13 8.22 -3.15
C GLU A 386 14.47 9.70 -2.94
N ILE A 387 15.55 9.97 -2.20
CA ILE A 387 16.20 11.27 -2.18
C ILE A 387 17.26 11.29 -3.28
N LEU A 388 17.11 12.21 -4.22
CA LEU A 388 18.04 12.38 -5.34
C LEU A 388 19.40 12.84 -4.86
N THR A 389 20.44 12.36 -5.54
CA THR A 389 21.84 12.73 -5.27
C THR A 389 22.22 14.08 -5.87
N ASP A 390 21.37 14.72 -6.68
CA ASP A 390 21.69 15.98 -7.35
C ASP A 390 22.13 17.08 -6.37
N GLY A 391 23.21 17.79 -6.72
CA GLY A 391 23.69 18.98 -6.01
C GLY A 391 25.03 18.79 -5.30
N ALA A 392 25.44 19.80 -4.54
CA ALA A 392 26.75 19.89 -3.89
C ALA A 392 26.69 19.71 -2.35
N HIS A 393 25.67 19.01 -1.85
CA HIS A 393 25.48 18.78 -0.41
C HIS A 393 26.43 17.70 0.12
N ASP A 394 26.89 17.85 1.36
CA ASP A 394 27.73 16.85 2.00
C ASP A 394 26.92 15.62 2.47
N ILE A 395 27.63 14.55 2.86
CA ILE A 395 27.00 13.31 3.33
C ILE A 395 26.19 13.53 4.61
N LYS A 396 26.58 14.49 5.47
CA LYS A 396 25.86 14.81 6.72
C LYS A 396 24.49 15.41 6.42
N THR A 397 24.41 16.26 5.41
CA THR A 397 23.15 16.84 4.92
C THR A 397 22.26 15.74 4.36
N CYS A 398 22.81 14.83 3.53
CA CYS A 398 22.07 13.67 3.03
C CYS A 398 21.54 12.79 4.18
N ALA A 399 22.35 12.54 5.21
CA ALA A 399 21.96 11.77 6.38
C ALA A 399 20.79 12.42 7.13
N ALA A 400 20.88 13.73 7.41
CA ALA A 400 19.85 14.47 8.13
C ALA A 400 18.52 14.49 7.36
N VAL A 401 18.57 14.69 6.03
CA VAL A 401 17.38 14.65 5.18
C VAL A 401 16.80 13.24 5.11
N THR A 402 17.64 12.21 4.98
CA THR A 402 17.21 10.80 4.99
C THR A 402 16.50 10.46 6.29
N GLU A 403 17.04 10.86 7.44
CA GLU A 403 16.39 10.63 8.74
C GLU A 403 15.03 11.33 8.85
N ARG A 404 14.96 12.61 8.45
CA ARG A 404 13.70 13.39 8.46
C ARG A 404 12.63 12.74 7.56
N VAL A 405 12.99 12.34 6.35
CA VAL A 405 12.08 11.72 5.39
C VAL A 405 11.61 10.34 5.87
N LEU A 406 12.52 9.48 6.32
CA LEU A 406 12.15 8.15 6.80
C LEU A 406 11.28 8.20 8.06
N ALA A 407 11.57 9.12 9.00
CA ALA A 407 10.72 9.33 10.17
C ALA A 407 9.28 9.70 9.77
N ALA A 408 9.12 10.62 8.81
CA ALA A 408 7.81 11.00 8.28
C ALA A 408 7.10 9.83 7.59
N VAL A 409 7.83 9.06 6.77
CA VAL A 409 7.30 7.87 6.08
C VAL A 409 6.78 6.84 7.07
N TYR A 410 7.58 6.45 8.08
CA TYR A 410 7.15 5.45 9.05
C TYR A 410 6.03 5.94 9.97
N LYS A 411 5.97 7.24 10.27
CA LYS A 411 4.82 7.85 10.94
C LYS A 411 3.54 7.70 10.08
N SER A 412 3.60 8.07 8.80
CA SER A 412 2.46 7.95 7.88
C SER A 412 2.04 6.49 7.68
N LEU A 413 2.99 5.55 7.54
CA LEU A 413 2.68 4.11 7.46
C LEU A 413 1.94 3.63 8.71
N ASN A 414 2.36 4.06 9.89
CA ASN A 414 1.71 3.70 11.14
C ASN A 414 0.29 4.30 11.26
N ASP A 415 0.12 5.56 10.85
CA ASP A 415 -1.17 6.26 10.86
C ASP A 415 -2.18 5.53 9.96
N HIS A 416 -1.74 5.06 8.79
CA HIS A 416 -2.53 4.28 7.83
C HIS A 416 -2.63 2.79 8.18
N LYS A 417 -2.12 2.38 9.34
CA LYS A 417 -2.22 0.99 9.85
C LYS A 417 -1.56 -0.05 8.94
N VAL A 418 -0.54 0.34 8.19
CA VAL A 418 0.24 -0.58 7.35
C VAL A 418 0.97 -1.60 8.23
N LEU A 419 0.89 -2.87 7.84
CA LEU A 419 1.59 -3.98 8.50
C LEU A 419 3.07 -3.98 8.08
N LEU A 420 3.99 -3.61 8.96
CA LEU A 420 5.41 -3.45 8.62
C LEU A 420 6.11 -4.77 8.28
N GLU A 421 5.70 -5.86 8.91
CA GLU A 421 6.20 -7.22 8.67
C GLU A 421 5.92 -7.71 7.25
N GLY A 422 4.93 -7.10 6.59
CA GLY A 422 4.54 -7.35 5.20
C GLY A 422 4.90 -6.19 4.28
N THR A 423 5.92 -5.39 4.57
CA THR A 423 6.48 -4.36 3.66
C THR A 423 7.98 -4.59 3.40
N LEU A 424 8.53 -3.82 2.47
CA LEU A 424 9.97 -3.65 2.30
C LEU A 424 10.28 -2.15 2.11
N LEU A 425 11.45 -1.70 2.54
CA LEU A 425 11.91 -0.33 2.29
C LEU A 425 12.93 -0.33 1.14
N LYS A 426 12.79 0.58 0.18
CA LYS A 426 13.76 0.83 -0.88
C LYS A 426 14.25 2.28 -0.81
N PRO A 427 15.20 2.59 0.09
CA PRO A 427 15.74 3.93 0.21
C PRO A 427 16.95 4.11 -0.73
N ASN A 428 17.36 5.36 -0.94
CA ASN A 428 18.72 5.66 -1.37
C ASN A 428 19.74 5.26 -0.29
N MET A 429 20.98 5.00 -0.70
CA MET A 429 22.10 5.03 0.24
C MET A 429 22.39 6.49 0.62
N VAL A 430 23.00 6.71 1.78
CA VAL A 430 23.39 8.06 2.22
C VAL A 430 24.75 8.40 1.62
N THR A 431 24.75 9.25 0.60
CA THR A 431 25.94 9.66 -0.15
C THR A 431 26.07 11.18 -0.19
N PRO A 432 27.26 11.74 -0.46
CA PRO A 432 27.38 13.13 -0.88
C PRO A 432 26.59 13.38 -2.17
N GLY A 433 26.32 14.66 -2.44
CA GLY A 433 25.72 15.07 -3.69
C GLY A 433 26.62 14.80 -4.90
N SER A 434 26.04 14.74 -6.09
CA SER A 434 26.72 14.43 -7.34
C SER A 434 27.86 15.39 -7.68
N ASP A 435 27.77 16.63 -7.19
CA ASP A 435 28.72 17.70 -7.44
C ASP A 435 29.71 17.86 -6.27
N SER A 436 29.62 17.00 -5.25
CA SER A 436 30.51 16.96 -4.09
C SER A 436 31.63 15.92 -4.27
N PRO A 437 32.75 16.06 -3.53
CA PRO A 437 33.77 15.02 -3.47
C PRO A 437 33.17 13.67 -3.03
N LYS A 438 33.55 12.59 -3.73
CA LYS A 438 33.19 11.23 -3.33
C LYS A 438 33.82 10.88 -1.99
N VAL A 439 33.17 10.01 -1.24
CA VAL A 439 33.69 9.43 0.01
C VAL A 439 33.83 7.92 -0.11
N GLY A 440 34.62 7.32 0.77
CA GLY A 440 34.82 5.86 0.82
C GLY A 440 33.55 5.09 1.18
N ALA A 441 33.51 3.82 0.77
CA ALA A 441 32.37 2.94 1.00
C ALA A 441 32.11 2.70 2.49
N GLU A 442 33.15 2.67 3.35
CA GLU A 442 32.97 2.55 4.80
C GLU A 442 32.16 3.72 5.37
N VAL A 443 32.49 4.95 4.93
CA VAL A 443 31.80 6.17 5.38
C VAL A 443 30.33 6.16 4.92
N ILE A 444 30.07 5.79 3.66
CA ILE A 444 28.69 5.62 3.14
C ILE A 444 27.95 4.58 3.97
N GLY A 445 28.61 3.46 4.27
CA GLY A 445 28.03 2.39 5.07
C GLY A 445 27.63 2.84 6.47
N GLU A 446 28.52 3.55 7.17
CA GLU A 446 28.30 4.06 8.52
C GLU A 446 27.11 5.04 8.57
N TYR A 447 27.11 6.05 7.71
CA TYR A 447 26.03 7.04 7.65
C TYR A 447 24.70 6.42 7.26
N THR A 448 24.69 5.49 6.30
CA THR A 448 23.47 4.81 5.85
C THR A 448 22.88 3.95 6.97
N VAL A 449 23.69 3.08 7.59
CA VAL A 449 23.19 2.21 8.67
C VAL A 449 22.78 3.01 9.90
N ALA A 450 23.48 4.11 10.23
CA ALA A 450 23.08 5.00 11.31
C ALA A 450 21.71 5.64 11.07
N ALA A 451 21.47 6.20 9.88
CA ALA A 451 20.19 6.81 9.53
C ALA A 451 19.03 5.81 9.61
N LEU A 452 19.24 4.58 9.13
CA LEU A 452 18.25 3.51 9.20
C LEU A 452 17.95 3.10 10.64
N ARG A 453 18.97 2.89 11.48
CA ARG A 453 18.79 2.52 12.90
C ARG A 453 18.04 3.56 13.72
N ARG A 454 18.08 4.83 13.30
CA ARG A 454 17.37 5.94 13.96
C ARG A 454 15.90 6.05 13.56
N THR A 455 15.48 5.44 12.46
CA THR A 455 14.17 5.74 11.84
C THR A 455 13.33 4.53 11.45
N VAL A 456 13.96 3.41 11.08
CA VAL A 456 13.27 2.21 10.62
C VAL A 456 12.89 1.36 11.83
N PRO A 457 11.63 0.89 11.97
CA PRO A 457 11.25 -0.08 12.99
C PRO A 457 11.74 -1.51 12.68
N PRO A 458 12.17 -2.29 13.69
CA PRO A 458 12.70 -3.65 13.49
C PRO A 458 11.69 -4.67 12.96
N ALA A 459 10.39 -4.32 12.91
CA ALA A 459 9.34 -5.16 12.34
C ALA A 459 9.43 -5.30 10.81
N VAL A 460 10.05 -4.34 10.12
CA VAL A 460 10.33 -4.47 8.68
C VAL A 460 11.26 -5.68 8.48
N PRO A 461 11.08 -6.53 7.47
CA PRO A 461 11.94 -7.68 7.24
C PRO A 461 13.24 -7.35 6.50
N GLY A 462 13.20 -6.39 5.56
CA GLY A 462 14.35 -6.09 4.70
C GLY A 462 14.35 -4.70 4.09
N ILE A 463 15.57 -4.23 3.82
CA ILE A 463 15.87 -2.95 3.17
C ILE A 463 16.57 -3.28 1.86
N VAL A 464 15.91 -2.95 0.74
CA VAL A 464 16.28 -3.34 -0.63
C VAL A 464 16.77 -2.10 -1.40
N PHE A 465 18.02 -1.67 -1.19
CA PHE A 465 18.52 -0.38 -1.67
C PHE A 465 18.38 -0.18 -3.19
N LEU A 466 18.01 1.03 -3.60
CA LEU A 466 18.19 1.49 -4.98
C LEU A 466 19.66 1.88 -5.22
N SER A 467 20.13 1.79 -6.46
CA SER A 467 21.51 2.18 -6.83
C SER A 467 21.69 3.68 -7.05
N GLY A 468 20.63 4.42 -7.38
CA GLY A 468 20.64 5.89 -7.32
C GLY A 468 21.67 6.60 -8.21
N GLY A 469 22.12 5.97 -9.30
CA GLY A 469 23.15 6.55 -10.20
C GLY A 469 24.58 6.13 -9.89
N GLN A 470 24.82 5.37 -8.82
CA GLN A 470 26.11 4.72 -8.57
C GLN A 470 26.46 3.77 -9.72
N SER A 471 27.76 3.60 -9.99
CA SER A 471 28.25 2.54 -10.88
C SER A 471 27.88 1.14 -10.36
N GLU A 472 27.99 0.12 -11.22
CA GLU A 472 27.73 -1.27 -10.83
C GLU A 472 28.67 -1.72 -9.69
N GLU A 473 29.91 -1.26 -9.73
CA GLU A 473 30.91 -1.57 -8.72
C GLU A 473 30.72 -0.79 -7.43
N GLU A 474 30.49 0.53 -7.49
CA GLU A 474 30.25 1.35 -6.30
C GLU A 474 29.02 0.85 -5.52
N ALA A 475 27.94 0.50 -6.22
CA ALA A 475 26.73 -0.04 -5.59
C ALA A 475 27.02 -1.35 -4.82
N SER A 476 27.86 -2.22 -5.38
CA SER A 476 28.28 -3.48 -4.75
C SER A 476 29.19 -3.22 -3.53
N GLN A 477 30.15 -2.29 -3.67
CA GLN A 477 31.09 -1.95 -2.61
C GLN A 477 30.40 -1.28 -1.41
N ASN A 478 29.49 -0.34 -1.65
CA ASN A 478 28.74 0.34 -0.61
C ASN A 478 27.80 -0.63 0.13
N LEU A 479 27.12 -1.52 -0.60
CA LEU A 479 26.30 -2.57 0.00
C LEU A 479 27.11 -3.53 0.87
N ASN A 480 28.30 -3.90 0.40
CA ASN A 480 29.23 -4.75 1.14
C ASN A 480 29.72 -4.08 2.41
N ALA A 481 30.10 -2.80 2.34
CA ALA A 481 30.55 -2.02 3.49
C ALA A 481 29.46 -1.95 4.57
N MET A 482 28.21 -1.69 4.21
CA MET A 482 27.07 -1.72 5.14
C MET A 482 26.93 -3.07 5.87
N ASN A 483 27.07 -4.17 5.14
CA ASN A 483 26.92 -5.51 5.71
C ASN A 483 28.11 -5.95 6.58
N LYS A 484 29.31 -5.39 6.36
CA LYS A 484 30.51 -5.63 7.18
C LYS A 484 30.48 -4.93 8.54
N LEU A 485 29.69 -3.87 8.71
CA LEU A 485 29.64 -3.12 9.96
C LEU A 485 29.21 -4.00 11.14
N GLU A 486 29.98 -4.02 12.23
CA GLU A 486 29.69 -4.78 13.44
C GLU A 486 28.72 -4.03 14.38
N VAL A 487 27.55 -3.67 13.84
CA VAL A 487 26.45 -3.04 14.59
C VAL A 487 25.15 -3.81 14.41
N LEU A 488 24.24 -3.66 15.38
CA LEU A 488 22.91 -4.26 15.31
C LEU A 488 22.15 -3.74 14.07
N LYS A 489 21.82 -4.68 13.18
CA LYS A 489 20.99 -4.47 11.98
C LYS A 489 19.83 -5.47 12.07
N PRO A 490 18.65 -5.06 12.58
CA PRO A 490 17.52 -5.98 12.76
C PRO A 490 16.82 -6.36 11.44
N TRP A 491 17.27 -5.79 10.31
CA TRP A 491 16.79 -6.03 8.94
C TRP A 491 17.85 -6.74 8.11
N THR A 492 17.44 -7.48 7.09
CA THR A 492 18.35 -7.82 5.97
C THR A 492 18.64 -6.56 5.15
N LEU A 493 19.92 -6.24 4.93
CA LEU A 493 20.34 -5.20 4.00
C LEU A 493 20.71 -5.82 2.65
N THR A 494 19.93 -5.55 1.61
CA THR A 494 20.10 -6.13 0.27
C THR A 494 19.83 -5.09 -0.82
N PHE A 495 19.76 -5.51 -2.08
CA PHE A 495 19.64 -4.65 -3.26
C PHE A 495 18.27 -4.77 -3.95
N SER A 496 17.83 -3.68 -4.56
CA SER A 496 16.84 -3.62 -5.63
C SER A 496 17.38 -2.75 -6.76
N PHE A 497 18.22 -3.34 -7.60
CA PHE A 497 19.03 -2.62 -8.58
C PHE A 497 18.48 -2.76 -10.00
N GLY A 498 18.39 -1.62 -10.70
CA GLY A 498 18.15 -1.57 -12.13
C GLY A 498 19.46 -1.38 -12.88
N ARG A 499 19.88 -0.13 -13.08
CA ARG A 499 21.13 0.23 -13.79
C ARG A 499 22.35 -0.54 -13.27
N ALA A 500 22.55 -0.61 -11.95
CA ALA A 500 23.69 -1.28 -11.33
C ALA A 500 23.75 -2.83 -11.51
N LEU A 501 22.70 -3.44 -12.06
CA LEU A 501 22.67 -4.87 -12.44
C LEU A 501 22.65 -5.08 -13.95
N GLN A 502 22.32 -4.05 -14.74
CA GLN A 502 21.99 -4.20 -16.15
C GLN A 502 22.96 -3.49 -17.09
N GLN A 503 23.76 -2.51 -16.63
CA GLN A 503 24.53 -1.66 -17.54
C GLN A 503 25.53 -2.45 -18.38
N SER A 504 26.39 -3.25 -17.74
CA SER A 504 27.38 -4.07 -18.45
C SER A 504 26.71 -5.11 -19.34
N THR A 505 25.60 -5.69 -18.88
CA THR A 505 24.75 -6.62 -19.64
C THR A 505 24.24 -6.00 -20.94
N ILE A 506 23.62 -4.81 -20.86
CA ILE A 506 23.06 -4.09 -22.00
C ILE A 506 24.16 -3.71 -22.99
N LYS A 507 25.30 -3.21 -22.50
CA LYS A 507 26.47 -2.87 -23.34
C LYS A 507 27.02 -4.09 -24.08
N LYS A 508 27.16 -5.23 -23.40
CA LYS A 508 27.65 -6.47 -24.04
C LYS A 508 26.65 -7.06 -25.02
N TRP A 509 25.35 -6.98 -24.70
CA TRP A 509 24.29 -7.45 -25.60
C TRP A 509 24.27 -6.67 -26.92
N ALA A 510 24.29 -5.33 -26.85
CA ALA A 510 24.26 -4.44 -28.01
C ALA A 510 23.12 -4.73 -29.02
N GLY A 511 22.01 -5.33 -28.58
CA GLY A 511 20.87 -5.71 -29.42
C GLY A 511 21.10 -6.96 -30.29
N LYS A 512 22.22 -7.65 -30.13
CA LYS A 512 22.66 -8.73 -31.02
C LYS A 512 22.42 -10.11 -30.43
N LYS A 513 21.82 -11.02 -31.20
CA LYS A 513 21.49 -12.38 -30.73
C LYS A 513 22.75 -13.20 -30.42
N GLU A 514 23.79 -13.03 -31.21
CA GLU A 514 25.10 -13.67 -31.02
C GLU A 514 25.78 -13.28 -29.69
N ASN A 515 25.39 -12.14 -29.09
CA ASN A 515 25.99 -11.65 -27.85
C ASN A 515 25.23 -12.07 -26.59
N VAL A 516 24.10 -12.78 -26.71
CA VAL A 516 23.23 -13.14 -25.58
C VAL A 516 24.00 -13.88 -24.49
N ALA A 517 24.81 -14.89 -24.85
CA ALA A 517 25.58 -15.65 -23.87
C ALA A 517 26.60 -14.78 -23.10
N ALA A 518 27.30 -13.88 -23.80
CA ALA A 518 28.26 -12.97 -23.19
C ALA A 518 27.59 -11.95 -22.26
N ALA A 519 26.41 -11.45 -22.65
CA ALA A 519 25.61 -10.55 -21.83
C ALA A 519 25.06 -11.26 -20.58
N GLN A 520 24.54 -12.48 -20.72
CA GLN A 520 24.07 -13.29 -19.58
C GLN A 520 25.20 -13.61 -18.59
N ALA A 521 26.42 -13.86 -19.08
CA ALA A 521 27.58 -14.07 -18.21
C ALA A 521 27.93 -12.80 -17.40
N ALA A 522 27.84 -11.61 -18.01
CA ALA A 522 28.04 -10.36 -17.28
C ALA A 522 26.93 -10.07 -16.27
N PHE A 523 25.68 -10.35 -16.64
CA PHE A 523 24.54 -10.25 -15.73
C PHE A 523 24.74 -11.16 -14.50
N LEU A 524 25.09 -12.43 -14.73
CA LEU A 524 25.37 -13.40 -13.67
C LEU A 524 26.50 -12.92 -12.75
N ALA A 525 27.58 -12.38 -13.30
CA ALA A 525 28.69 -11.85 -12.53
C ALA A 525 28.27 -10.69 -11.60
N ARG A 526 27.33 -9.84 -12.03
CA ARG A 526 26.76 -8.78 -11.20
C ARG A 526 25.72 -9.28 -10.20
N CYS A 527 24.92 -10.28 -10.54
CA CYS A 527 24.07 -10.96 -9.56
C CYS A 527 24.89 -11.59 -8.43
N LYS A 528 25.98 -12.29 -8.77
CA LYS A 528 26.87 -12.91 -7.79
C LYS A 528 27.57 -11.88 -6.89
N ALA A 529 28.13 -10.82 -7.48
CA ALA A 529 28.81 -9.78 -6.72
C ALA A 529 27.88 -9.08 -5.71
N ASN A 530 26.67 -8.74 -6.15
CA ASN A 530 25.68 -8.13 -5.26
C ASN A 530 25.19 -9.11 -4.19
N SER A 531 25.04 -10.41 -4.51
CA SER A 531 24.76 -11.46 -3.53
C SER A 531 25.84 -11.54 -2.44
N GLU A 532 27.11 -11.57 -2.83
CA GLU A 532 28.25 -11.56 -1.90
C GLU A 532 28.29 -10.28 -1.05
N ALA A 533 27.92 -9.13 -1.64
CA ALA A 533 27.83 -7.86 -0.94
C ALA A 533 26.74 -7.87 0.15
N THR A 534 25.60 -8.55 -0.07
CA THR A 534 24.59 -8.73 0.99
C THR A 534 25.12 -9.51 2.19
N LEU A 535 26.17 -10.31 2.00
CA LEU A 535 26.78 -11.15 3.03
C LEU A 535 28.02 -10.51 3.65
N GLY A 536 28.41 -9.30 3.21
CA GLY A 536 29.67 -8.65 3.62
C GLY A 536 30.92 -9.39 3.13
N LYS A 537 30.79 -10.22 2.08
CA LYS A 537 31.85 -11.11 1.57
C LYS A 537 32.35 -10.70 0.18
N TYR A 538 31.89 -9.58 -0.37
CA TYR A 538 32.35 -9.13 -1.67
C TYR A 538 33.81 -8.68 -1.58
N GLY A 539 34.66 -9.31 -2.39
CA GLY A 539 36.11 -9.09 -2.45
C GLY A 539 36.57 -8.02 -3.45
N GLY A 540 35.65 -7.36 -4.16
CA GLY A 540 35.95 -6.38 -5.20
C GLY A 540 36.00 -6.99 -6.62
N ALA A 541 35.87 -6.14 -7.64
CA ALA A 541 35.80 -6.57 -9.03
C ALA A 541 37.08 -7.24 -9.57
N THR A 542 36.87 -8.28 -10.37
CA THR A 542 37.83 -8.75 -11.38
C THR A 542 37.79 -7.85 -12.63
N GLY A 543 38.39 -6.67 -12.58
CA GLY A 543 39.02 -6.01 -13.74
C GLY A 543 38.21 -5.47 -14.94
N ASP A 544 36.87 -5.47 -14.97
CA ASP A 544 36.11 -4.92 -16.13
C ASP A 544 35.85 -3.41 -15.96
N ALA A 545 36.56 -2.55 -16.71
CA ALA A 545 36.46 -1.09 -16.58
C ALA A 545 35.02 -0.55 -16.77
N ALA A 546 34.18 -1.27 -17.52
CA ALA A 546 32.79 -0.90 -17.75
C ALA A 546 31.92 -0.90 -16.47
N THR A 547 32.30 -1.66 -15.43
CA THR A 547 31.54 -1.74 -14.18
C THR A 547 31.78 -0.55 -13.26
N SER A 548 32.83 0.24 -13.51
CA SER A 548 33.23 1.40 -12.70
C SER A 548 32.70 2.73 -13.26
N GLU A 549 31.99 2.70 -14.39
CA GLU A 549 31.42 3.89 -15.03
C GLU A 549 30.24 4.43 -14.23
N SER A 550 30.24 5.75 -13.96
CA SER A 550 29.13 6.43 -13.28
C SER A 550 27.82 6.25 -14.07
N LEU A 551 26.75 5.91 -13.36
CA LEU A 551 25.41 5.71 -13.95
C LEU A 551 24.47 6.87 -13.62
N TYR A 552 25.01 7.97 -13.09
CA TYR A 552 24.28 9.15 -12.68
C TYR A 552 23.70 9.88 -13.89
N VAL A 553 22.46 10.37 -13.72
CA VAL A 553 21.77 11.20 -14.69
C VAL A 553 21.07 12.28 -13.88
N LYS A 554 21.42 13.55 -14.15
CA LYS A 554 20.83 14.71 -13.47
C LYS A 554 19.31 14.73 -13.67
N GLY A 555 18.56 14.90 -12.59
CA GLY A 555 17.10 14.95 -12.60
C GLY A 555 16.44 13.66 -13.10
N TYR A 556 16.99 12.48 -12.76
CA TYR A 556 16.50 11.22 -13.30
C TYR A 556 15.02 10.92 -12.97
N THR A 557 14.22 10.79 -14.03
CA THR A 557 12.80 10.39 -14.01
C THR A 557 12.60 9.07 -14.77
N TYR A 558 11.71 8.21 -14.25
CA TYR A 558 11.35 6.91 -14.82
C TYR A 558 10.33 6.99 -15.95
#